data_AF-A0A9X7P5H0-F1
#
_entry.id   AF-A0A9X7P5H0-F1
#
_cell.length_a   1.000
_cell.length_b   1.000
_cell.length_c   1.000
_cell.angle_alpha   90.00
_cell.angle_beta   90.00
_cell.angle_gamma   90.00
#
_symmetry.space_group_name_H-M   'P 1'
#
loop_
_entity.id
_entity.type
_entity.pdbx_description
1 polymer ?
#
loop_
_entity_poly.entity_id
_entity_poly.type
_entity_poly.pdbx_seq_one_letter_code
_entity_poly.pdbx_strand_id
1 'polypeptide(L)'
;MAAKSSDFILVETTINAHTKARLPEESLARIIKDMELPLEYAAQIYSFFTDVPLPDIDKFTTRYGIEDKVLKKYYLTYIKNIYPNPGLEEMLAYAY
;
A
#
# COMPACT_ATOMS: atom_id res chain seq x y z
N MET A 1 15.43 27.33 -4.15
CA MET A 1 15.39 25.88 -4.44
C MET A 1 14.35 25.26 -3.52
N ALA A 2 13.32 24.64 -4.09
CA ALA A 2 12.16 24.16 -3.36
C ALA A 2 12.50 22.89 -2.56
N ALA A 3 12.43 22.96 -1.24
CA ALA A 3 12.31 21.80 -0.39
C ALA A 3 10.89 21.24 -0.52
N LYS A 4 10.66 20.37 -1.51
CA LYS A 4 9.47 19.53 -1.61
C LYS A 4 9.94 18.13 -1.94
N SER A 5 10.30 17.28 -0.98
CA SER A 5 10.57 15.85 -1.29
C SER A 5 10.66 14.85 -0.12
N SER A 6 10.39 15.21 1.14
CA SER A 6 10.67 14.27 2.25
C SER A 6 9.63 13.15 2.46
N ASP A 7 8.41 13.26 1.91
CA ASP A 7 7.32 12.28 2.07
C ASP A 7 7.19 11.27 0.91
N PHE A 8 8.00 11.38 -0.15
CA PHE A 8 7.86 10.55 -1.37
C PHE A 8 8.60 9.21 -1.30
N ILE A 9 9.47 9.04 -0.31
CA ILE A 9 10.47 7.97 -0.35
C ILE A 9 10.09 6.80 0.57
N LEU A 10 9.23 7.02 1.58
CA LEU A 10 9.02 6.02 2.63
C LEU A 10 8.29 4.77 2.13
N VAL A 11 7.18 4.90 1.39
CA VAL A 11 6.45 3.71 0.91
C VAL A 11 7.29 2.95 -0.10
N GLU A 12 7.77 3.61 -1.16
CA GLU A 12 8.57 2.95 -2.18
C GLU A 12 9.85 2.30 -1.62
N THR A 13 10.54 2.98 -0.70
CA THR A 13 11.77 2.43 -0.10
C THR A 13 11.45 1.24 0.79
N THR A 14 10.36 1.29 1.56
CA THR A 14 9.95 0.20 2.46
C THR A 14 9.62 -1.05 1.65
N ILE A 15 8.73 -0.94 0.67
CA ILE A 15 8.27 -2.12 -0.09
C ILE A 15 9.37 -2.74 -0.94
N ASN A 16 10.37 -1.97 -1.36
CA ASN A 16 11.48 -2.44 -2.19
C ASN A 16 12.75 -2.78 -1.40
N ALA A 17 12.75 -2.65 -0.06
CA ALA A 17 13.96 -2.80 0.77
C ALA A 17 14.65 -4.16 0.60
N HIS A 18 13.88 -5.21 0.27
CA HIS A 18 14.35 -6.59 0.22
C HIS A 18 14.18 -7.26 -1.15
N THR A 19 13.87 -6.49 -2.20
CA THR A 19 13.61 -7.03 -3.53
C THR A 19 14.59 -6.48 -4.56
N LYS A 20 14.87 -7.28 -5.60
CA LYS A 20 15.72 -6.85 -6.72
C LYS A 20 14.94 -6.08 -7.78
N ALA A 21 13.67 -6.44 -7.98
CA ALA A 21 12.78 -5.75 -8.89
C ALA A 21 12.14 -4.57 -8.17
N ARG A 22 12.29 -3.37 -8.73
CA ARG A 22 11.66 -2.17 -8.20
C ARG A 22 10.20 -2.12 -8.62
N LEU A 23 9.31 -1.95 -7.65
CA LEU A 23 7.91 -1.59 -7.83
C LEU A 23 7.74 -0.09 -7.53
N PRO A 24 7.49 0.76 -8.54
CA PRO A 24 7.19 2.17 -8.31
C PRO A 24 5.87 2.35 -7.55
N GLU A 25 5.77 3.39 -6.72
CA GLU A 25 4.52 3.71 -6.00
C GLU A 25 3.32 3.89 -6.93
N GLU A 26 3.49 4.54 -8.08
CA GLU A 26 2.40 4.72 -9.05
C GLU A 26 1.89 3.39 -9.60
N SER A 27 2.80 2.42 -9.74
CA SER A 27 2.45 1.07 -10.23
C SER A 27 1.73 0.29 -9.14
N LEU A 28 2.19 0.37 -7.89
CA LEU A 28 1.47 -0.20 -6.75
C LEU A 28 0.05 0.38 -6.64
N ALA A 29 -0.10 1.70 -6.80
CA ALA A 29 -1.41 2.35 -6.75
C ALA A 29 -2.35 1.84 -7.84
N ARG A 30 -1.83 1.60 -9.07
CA ARG A 30 -2.61 0.98 -10.15
C ARG A 30 -3.00 -0.45 -9.82
N ILE A 31 -2.07 -1.28 -9.36
CA ILE A 31 -2.33 -2.66 -8.95
C ILE A 31 -3.48 -2.73 -7.92
N ILE A 32 -3.47 -1.84 -6.92
CA ILE A 32 -4.52 -1.78 -5.90
C ILE A 32 -5.87 -1.37 -6.52
N LYS A 33 -5.88 -0.35 -7.38
CA LYS A 33 -7.11 0.13 -8.03
C LYS A 33 -7.70 -0.87 -9.00
N ASP A 34 -6.85 -1.56 -9.74
CA ASP A 34 -7.21 -2.56 -10.74
C ASP A 34 -7.55 -3.92 -10.10
N MET A 35 -7.35 -4.04 -8.77
CA MET A 35 -7.62 -5.25 -7.98
C MET A 35 -6.84 -6.46 -8.49
N GLU A 36 -5.53 -6.28 -8.74
CA GLU A 36 -4.65 -7.32 -9.22
C GLU A 36 -3.63 -7.76 -8.17
N LEU A 37 -3.13 -8.99 -8.25
CA LEU A 37 -2.01 -9.47 -7.43
C LEU A 37 -0.93 -10.11 -8.32
N PRO A 38 -0.13 -9.29 -9.04
CA PRO A 38 0.93 -9.82 -9.89
C PRO A 38 1.99 -10.50 -9.01
N LEU A 39 2.23 -11.80 -9.27
CA LEU A 39 3.08 -12.64 -8.43
C LEU A 39 4.53 -12.13 -8.34
N GLU A 40 5.03 -11.46 -9.38
CA GLU A 40 6.38 -10.87 -9.40
C GLU A 40 6.56 -9.74 -8.38
N TYR A 41 5.45 -9.12 -7.93
CA TYR A 41 5.44 -8.03 -6.96
C TYR A 41 4.76 -8.41 -5.63
N ALA A 42 4.38 -9.68 -5.45
CA ALA A 42 3.61 -10.11 -4.28
C ALA A 42 4.31 -9.76 -2.95
N ALA A 43 5.64 -9.91 -2.88
CA ALA A 43 6.41 -9.56 -1.68
C ALA A 43 6.34 -8.07 -1.34
N GLN A 44 6.51 -7.19 -2.33
CA GLN A 44 6.38 -5.74 -2.15
C GLN A 44 4.95 -5.35 -1.75
N ILE A 45 3.95 -5.98 -2.36
CA ILE A 45 2.54 -5.76 -2.03
C ILE A 45 2.26 -6.19 -0.59
N TYR A 46 2.74 -7.34 -0.14
CA TYR A 46 2.57 -7.75 1.26
C TYR A 46 3.27 -6.78 2.22
N SER A 47 4.51 -6.37 1.89
CA SER A 47 5.25 -5.38 2.68
C SER A 47 4.50 -4.05 2.82
N PHE A 48 3.76 -3.62 1.79
CA PHE A 48 2.89 -2.44 1.88
C PHE A 48 1.86 -2.54 3.01
N PHE A 49 1.32 -3.73 3.29
CA PHE A 49 0.28 -3.93 4.31
C PHE A 49 0.84 -4.37 5.68
N THR A 50 2.10 -4.76 5.77
CA THR A 50 2.73 -5.23 7.01
C THR A 50 3.75 -4.26 7.59
N ASP A 51 4.55 -3.62 6.73
CA ASP A 51 5.76 -2.90 7.14
C ASP A 51 5.61 -1.39 6.99
N VAL A 52 4.71 -0.93 6.11
CA VAL A 52 4.45 0.49 5.93
C VAL A 52 3.60 1.01 7.10
N PRO A 53 4.02 2.08 7.79
CA PRO A 53 3.23 2.69 8.85
C PRO A 53 1.86 3.17 8.36
N LEU A 54 0.81 2.99 9.18
CA LEU A 54 -0.56 3.40 8.83
C LEU A 54 -0.69 4.87 8.37
N PRO A 55 -0.02 5.86 8.99
CA PRO A 55 -0.08 7.25 8.51
C PRO A 55 0.48 7.42 7.09
N ASP A 56 1.45 6.59 6.69
CA ASP A 56 2.04 6.65 5.35
C ASP A 56 1.18 5.89 4.33
N ILE A 57 0.47 4.85 4.75
CA ILE A 57 -0.60 4.22 3.95
C ILE A 57 -1.71 5.23 3.66
N ASP A 58 -2.19 5.96 4.67
CA ASP A 58 -3.24 6.99 4.53
C ASP A 58 -2.81 8.14 3.60
N LYS A 59 -1.57 8.63 3.75
CA LYS A 59 -1.00 9.60 2.81
C LYS A 59 -0.90 9.04 1.40
N PHE A 60 -0.50 7.78 1.24
CA PHE A 60 -0.38 7.12 -0.05
C PHE A 60 -1.73 7.02 -0.76
N THR A 61 -2.77 6.55 -0.07
CA THR A 61 -4.12 6.43 -0.64
C THR A 61 -4.68 7.80 -1.01
N THR A 62 -4.52 8.80 -0.15
CA THR A 62 -4.92 10.18 -0.43
C THR A 62 -4.20 10.73 -1.66
N ARG A 63 -2.87 10.56 -1.75
CA ARG A 63 -2.04 11.04 -2.85
C ARG A 63 -2.45 10.46 -4.19
N TYR A 64 -2.72 9.16 -4.22
CA TYR A 64 -3.08 8.47 -5.46
C TYR A 64 -4.60 8.41 -5.70
N GLY A 65 -5.43 8.98 -4.82
CA GLY A 65 -6.89 8.93 -4.95
C GLY A 65 -7.41 7.49 -4.94
N ILE A 66 -6.96 6.69 -3.97
CA ILE A 66 -7.49 5.36 -3.69
C ILE A 66 -8.53 5.53 -2.59
N GLU A 67 -9.78 5.19 -2.87
CA GLU A 67 -10.85 5.25 -1.87
C GLU A 67 -10.63 4.16 -0.81
N ASP A 68 -10.96 4.45 0.45
CA ASP A 68 -10.80 3.49 1.56
C ASP A 68 -11.55 2.17 1.30
N LYS A 69 -12.71 2.23 0.64
CA LYS A 69 -13.48 1.05 0.24
C LYS A 69 -12.72 0.15 -0.73
N VAL A 70 -11.92 0.75 -1.63
CA VAL A 70 -11.07 0.03 -2.60
C VAL A 70 -9.90 -0.60 -1.86
N LEU A 71 -9.20 0.17 -1.01
CA LEU A 71 -8.10 -0.35 -0.20
C LEU A 71 -8.55 -1.51 0.71
N LYS A 72 -9.69 -1.34 1.39
CA LYS A 72 -10.33 -2.38 2.22
C LYS A 72 -10.66 -3.62 1.42
N LYS A 73 -11.29 -3.47 0.25
CA LYS A 73 -11.62 -4.59 -0.61
C LYS A 73 -10.35 -5.35 -1.02
N TYR A 74 -9.30 -4.64 -1.42
CA TYR A 74 -8.01 -5.24 -1.79
C TYR A 74 -7.41 -6.03 -0.63
N TYR A 75 -7.32 -5.39 0.55
CA TYR A 75 -6.80 -5.98 1.76
C TYR A 75 -7.55 -7.27 2.14
N LEU A 76 -8.88 -7.24 2.15
CA LEU A 76 -9.70 -8.41 2.47
C LEU A 76 -9.57 -9.53 1.43
N THR A 77 -9.40 -9.18 0.15
CA THR A 77 -9.32 -10.15 -0.95
C THR A 77 -7.98 -10.88 -0.97
N TYR A 78 -6.87 -10.15 -0.81
CA TYR A 78 -5.53 -10.68 -1.09
C TYR A 78 -4.62 -10.83 0.12
N ILE A 79 -4.88 -10.08 1.20
CA ILE A 79 -3.89 -9.88 2.26
C ILE A 79 -4.33 -10.47 3.60
N LYS A 80 -5.55 -10.17 4.06
CA LYS A 80 -6.02 -10.44 5.44
C LYS A 80 -5.82 -11.89 5.89
N ASN A 81 -6.07 -12.85 5.01
CA ASN A 81 -5.97 -14.26 5.33
C ASN A 81 -4.52 -14.73 5.59
N ILE A 82 -3.54 -13.97 5.09
CA ILE A 82 -2.11 -14.26 5.24
C ILE A 82 -1.50 -13.36 6.32
N TYR A 83 -1.82 -12.08 6.29
CA TYR A 83 -1.28 -11.04 7.18
C TYR A 83 -2.40 -10.18 7.78
N PRO A 84 -3.04 -10.62 8.88
CA PRO A 84 -4.00 -9.80 9.61
C PRO A 84 -3.31 -8.57 10.22
N ASN A 85 -3.93 -7.39 10.10
CA ASN A 85 -3.40 -6.11 10.59
C ASN A 85 -4.54 -5.35 11.29
N PRO A 86 -4.70 -5.54 12.62
CA PRO A 86 -5.80 -4.94 13.37
C PRO A 86 -5.87 -3.42 13.28
N GLY A 87 -4.72 -2.73 13.23
CA GLY A 87 -4.69 -1.28 13.13
C GLY A 87 -5.20 -0.77 11.77
N LEU A 88 -4.83 -1.47 10.69
CA LEU A 88 -5.39 -1.19 9.36
C LEU A 88 -6.88 -1.53 9.30
N GLU A 89 -7.30 -2.62 9.93
CA GLU A 89 -8.71 -3.01 10.00
C GLU A 89 -9.57 -1.98 10.74
N GLU A 90 -9.05 -1.41 11.83
CA GLU A 90 -9.69 -0.31 12.56
C GLU A 90 -9.78 0.95 11.70
N MET A 91 -8.68 1.33 11.04
CA MET A 91 -8.64 2.47 10.11
C MET A 91 -9.68 2.36 9.01
N LEU A 92 -9.92 1.15 8.50
CA LEU A 92 -10.84 0.88 7.39
C LEU A 92 -12.24 0.43 7.86
N ALA A 93 -12.52 0.39 9.16
CA ALA A 93 -13.75 -0.19 9.71
C ALA A 93 -15.02 0.47 9.13
N TYR A 94 -14.98 1.79 8.94
CA TYR A 94 -16.11 2.61 8.50
C TYR A 94 -16.16 2.90 7.00
N ALA A 95 -15.27 2.30 6.21
CA ALA A 95 -15.34 2.41 4.76
C ALA A 95 -16.46 1.51 4.20
N TYR A 96 -17.43 2.13 3.50
CA TYR A 96 -18.61 1.51 2.88
C TYR A 96 -18.66 1.80 1.36
#